data_AF-A0A843GQW8-F1
#
_entry.id   AF-A0A843GQW8-F1
#
_cell.length_a   1.000
_cell.length_b   1.000
_cell.length_c   1.000
_cell.angle_alpha   90.00
_cell.angle_beta   90.00
_cell.angle_gamma   90.00
#
_symmetry.space_group_name_H-M   'P 1'
#
loop_
_entity.id
_entity.type
_entity.pdbx_description
1 polymer ?
#
loop_
_entity_poly.entity_id
_entity_poly.type
_entity_poly.pdbx_seq_one_letter_code
_entity_poly.pdbx_strand_id
1 'polypeptide(L)'
;MPDIDTSGINWNLINPSNIAFTNLQSIYGTDGTPRNLSTYNNNYFALTLIAQNRFKWESKIIKPFERLSEYIEHLLYYYGQCLLHKTGEYWEVLRCVALGKPDEFGVPTRFQTFTFSGEKSKIYDYKDVIWIKNNAYCLPTSFWIWKYCDRISHIERVMDLNIDAQKTPYIIETTPEMQFSVKNLFKKIKEMSEVIFTNSSAGGIREKVKVLDLNSPYLVDKLYAQKQNEFNDALNFIGINTIDEKRERLITGEAEIAEDLTEKFTNLFESPRRKAVEQFNSIAGDNALILTETGIKKTEILEEKEGA
;
A
#
# COMPACT_ATOMS: atom_id res chain seq x y z
N MET A 1 -15.74 -18.93 -38.39
CA MET A 1 -15.77 -17.67 -37.63
C MET A 1 -14.54 -16.87 -38.07
N PRO A 2 -14.64 -15.56 -38.31
CA PRO A 2 -13.46 -14.80 -38.71
C PRO A 2 -12.47 -14.79 -37.54
N ASP A 3 -11.23 -15.17 -37.82
CA ASP A 3 -10.12 -15.10 -36.87
C ASP A 3 -9.93 -13.64 -36.43
N ILE A 4 -10.11 -13.40 -35.13
CA ILE A 4 -9.83 -12.10 -34.54
C ILE A 4 -8.31 -11.96 -34.50
N ASP A 5 -7.79 -11.05 -35.33
CA ASP A 5 -6.37 -10.70 -35.33
C ASP A 5 -5.97 -10.06 -33.99
N THR A 6 -5.28 -10.84 -33.15
CA THR A 6 -4.78 -10.41 -31.85
C THR A 6 -3.38 -9.79 -31.92
N SER A 7 -2.81 -9.58 -33.12
CA SER A 7 -1.44 -9.08 -33.29
C SER A 7 -1.22 -7.66 -32.75
N GLY A 8 -2.29 -6.91 -32.46
CA GLY A 8 -2.25 -5.59 -31.83
C GLY A 8 -2.44 -5.57 -30.31
N ILE A 9 -2.72 -6.71 -29.66
CA ILE A 9 -2.94 -6.75 -28.21
C ILE A 9 -1.59 -6.91 -27.51
N ASN A 10 -1.11 -5.84 -26.88
CA ASN A 10 0.08 -5.91 -26.03
C ASN A 10 -0.25 -6.63 -24.71
N TRP A 11 -0.05 -7.95 -24.70
CA TRP A 11 -0.28 -8.81 -23.54
C TRP A 11 0.51 -8.42 -22.28
N ASN A 12 1.58 -7.61 -22.42
CA ASN A 12 2.31 -7.06 -21.27
C ASN A 12 1.49 -6.03 -20.47
N LEU A 13 0.46 -5.41 -21.05
CA LEU A 13 -0.44 -4.48 -20.35
C LEU A 13 -1.57 -5.18 -19.60
N ILE A 14 -1.73 -6.51 -19.77
CA ILE A 14 -2.81 -7.31 -19.17
C ILE A 14 -2.30 -8.10 -17.94
N ASN A 15 -0.98 -8.10 -17.73
CA ASN A 15 -0.36 -8.73 -16.57
C ASN A 15 -0.16 -7.67 -15.46
N PRO A 16 -0.89 -7.70 -14.33
CA PRO A 16 -0.77 -6.69 -13.30
C PRO A 16 0.62 -6.63 -12.64
N SER A 17 1.42 -7.70 -12.74
CA SER A 17 2.85 -7.62 -12.40
C SER A 17 3.61 -6.67 -13.33
N ASN A 18 3.29 -6.63 -14.62
CA ASN A 18 3.86 -5.68 -15.57
C ASN A 18 3.20 -4.30 -15.50
N ILE A 19 1.90 -4.21 -15.20
CA ILE A 19 1.20 -2.93 -14.97
C ILE A 19 1.82 -2.18 -13.78
N ALA A 20 2.23 -2.92 -12.74
CA ALA A 20 2.99 -2.33 -11.63
C ALA A 20 4.31 -1.72 -12.14
N PHE A 21 5.02 -2.34 -13.08
CA PHE A 21 6.27 -1.80 -13.64
C PHE A 21 6.06 -0.69 -14.70
N THR A 22 5.03 -0.75 -15.54
CA THR A 22 4.80 0.23 -16.62
C THR A 22 4.09 1.50 -16.12
N ASN A 23 3.16 1.40 -15.18
CA ASN A 23 2.56 2.60 -14.57
C ASN A 23 3.56 3.34 -13.67
N LEU A 24 4.58 2.65 -13.14
CA LEU A 24 5.69 3.27 -12.42
C LEU A 24 6.57 4.18 -13.30
N GLN A 25 6.54 4.05 -14.64
CA GLN A 25 7.31 4.95 -15.51
C GLN A 25 6.52 6.19 -15.94
N SER A 26 5.20 6.08 -16.10
CA SER A 26 4.36 7.17 -16.63
C SER A 26 3.99 8.27 -15.61
N ILE A 27 4.18 8.02 -14.31
CA ILE A 27 3.80 8.95 -13.24
C ILE A 27 4.89 9.99 -12.93
N TYR A 28 6.12 9.89 -13.48
CA TYR A 28 7.26 10.65 -12.97
C TYR A 28 8.00 11.50 -14.01
N GLY A 29 8.07 12.81 -13.71
CA GLY A 29 9.00 13.77 -14.32
C GLY A 29 10.48 13.42 -14.05
N THR A 30 11.32 13.87 -14.98
CA THR A 30 12.67 13.38 -15.31
C THR A 30 13.82 13.72 -14.35
N ASP A 31 13.55 14.12 -13.10
CA ASP A 31 14.55 14.86 -12.29
C ASP A 31 14.60 14.50 -10.78
N GLY A 32 13.97 13.40 -10.34
CA GLY A 32 14.05 12.93 -8.93
C GLY A 32 13.85 11.42 -8.71
N THR A 33 14.03 10.62 -9.76
CA THR A 33 13.41 9.29 -9.92
C THR A 33 13.84 8.18 -8.94
N PRO A 34 15.10 8.03 -8.48
CA PRO A 34 15.46 6.86 -7.66
C PRO A 34 14.94 6.95 -6.21
N ARG A 35 15.00 8.13 -5.60
CA ARG A 35 14.54 8.33 -4.21
C ARG A 35 13.02 8.22 -4.13
N ASN A 36 12.31 8.83 -5.06
CA ASN A 36 10.85 8.76 -5.14
C ASN A 36 10.37 7.30 -5.30
N LEU A 37 11.03 6.55 -6.19
CA LEU A 37 10.72 5.15 -6.43
C LEU A 37 11.04 4.30 -5.21
N SER A 38 12.16 4.54 -4.54
CA SER A 38 12.55 3.82 -3.33
C SER A 38 11.56 4.04 -2.19
N THR A 39 11.14 5.28 -1.95
CA THR A 39 10.18 5.63 -0.89
C THR A 39 8.83 4.97 -1.13
N TYR A 40 8.30 5.06 -2.35
CA TYR A 40 7.07 4.38 -2.73
C TYR A 40 7.18 2.87 -2.58
N ASN A 41 8.24 2.26 -3.11
CA ASN A 41 8.45 0.82 -3.07
C ASN A 41 8.54 0.29 -1.64
N ASN A 42 9.21 1.00 -0.74
CA ASN A 42 9.32 0.60 0.66
C ASN A 42 7.95 0.51 1.34
N ASN A 43 7.11 1.57 1.20
CA ASN A 43 5.77 1.58 1.76
C ASN A 43 4.87 0.53 1.09
N TYR A 44 4.98 0.38 -0.23
CA TYR A 44 4.23 -0.60 -1.00
C TYR A 44 4.55 -2.04 -0.60
N PHE A 45 5.83 -2.39 -0.49
CA PHE A 45 6.22 -3.74 -0.08
C PHE A 45 5.80 -4.02 1.36
N ALA A 46 5.97 -3.08 2.28
CA ALA A 46 5.54 -3.25 3.66
C ALA A 46 4.03 -3.55 3.75
N LEU A 47 3.18 -2.70 3.16
CA LEU A 47 1.74 -2.89 3.18
C LEU A 47 1.28 -4.13 2.40
N THR A 48 1.95 -4.46 1.28
CA THR A 48 1.65 -5.68 0.50
C THR A 48 1.94 -6.94 1.31
N LEU A 49 3.10 -7.00 1.98
CA LEU A 49 3.48 -8.15 2.80
C LEU A 49 2.51 -8.32 3.97
N ILE A 50 2.12 -7.22 4.62
CA ILE A 50 1.13 -7.24 5.69
C ILE A 50 -0.22 -7.76 5.18
N ALA A 51 -0.72 -7.22 4.06
CA ALA A 51 -2.01 -7.61 3.49
C ALA A 51 -2.06 -9.09 3.06
N GLN A 52 -0.97 -9.60 2.46
CA GLN A 52 -0.90 -10.99 1.98
C GLN A 52 -0.69 -12.01 3.10
N ASN A 53 -0.13 -11.60 4.24
CA ASN A 53 0.09 -12.47 5.39
C ASN A 53 -1.02 -12.38 6.43
N ARG A 54 -2.22 -11.93 6.06
CA ARG A 54 -3.37 -11.80 6.97
C ARG A 54 -4.20 -13.09 7.10
N PHE A 55 -4.19 -13.94 6.08
CA PHE A 55 -4.92 -15.20 6.09
C PHE A 55 -3.99 -16.35 5.75
N LYS A 56 -4.16 -17.45 6.48
CA LYS A 56 -3.42 -18.69 6.28
C LYS A 56 -4.37 -19.80 5.85
N TRP A 57 -4.01 -20.46 4.76
CA TRP A 57 -4.72 -21.56 4.14
C TRP A 57 -3.91 -22.85 4.26
N GLU A 58 -4.56 -23.91 4.75
CA GLU A 58 -3.94 -25.21 4.91
C GLU A 58 -4.81 -26.31 4.29
N SER A 59 -4.20 -27.14 3.46
CA SER A 59 -4.83 -28.34 2.90
C SER A 59 -3.78 -29.34 2.42
N LYS A 60 -4.10 -30.62 2.54
CA LYS A 60 -3.27 -31.73 2.03
C LYS A 60 -3.65 -32.19 0.62
N ILE A 61 -4.76 -31.67 0.07
CA ILE A 61 -5.32 -32.12 -1.21
C ILE A 61 -5.38 -31.01 -2.26
N ILE A 62 -5.05 -29.77 -1.90
CA ILE A 62 -5.00 -28.62 -2.82
C ILE A 62 -3.55 -28.25 -3.15
N LYS A 63 -3.24 -28.18 -4.44
CA LYS A 63 -1.96 -27.69 -4.97
C LYS A 63 -2.02 -26.18 -5.22
N PRO A 64 -0.90 -25.46 -4.99
CA PRO A 64 0.39 -25.95 -4.50
C PRO A 64 0.39 -26.17 -2.97
N PHE A 65 0.78 -27.34 -2.48
CA PHE A 65 0.63 -27.71 -1.05
C PHE A 65 1.44 -26.82 -0.09
N GLU A 66 2.73 -26.64 -0.36
CA GLU A 66 3.64 -25.95 0.58
C GLU A 66 3.46 -24.44 0.60
N ARG A 67 2.97 -23.87 -0.50
CA ARG A 67 2.81 -22.42 -0.69
C ARG A 67 1.36 -22.01 -0.93
N LEU A 68 0.43 -22.81 -0.39
CA LEU A 68 -0.99 -22.67 -0.68
C LEU A 68 -1.50 -21.29 -0.25
N SER A 69 -1.11 -20.87 0.95
CA SER A 69 -1.49 -19.59 1.55
C SER A 69 -1.00 -18.43 0.69
N GLU A 70 0.30 -18.41 0.41
CA GLU A 70 0.96 -17.36 -0.36
C GLU A 70 0.39 -17.26 -1.76
N TYR A 71 0.07 -18.41 -2.37
CA TYR A 71 -0.46 -18.43 -3.73
C TYR A 71 -1.91 -17.95 -3.80
N ILE A 72 -2.80 -18.40 -2.90
CA ILE A 72 -4.19 -17.93 -2.85
C ILE A 72 -4.20 -16.43 -2.54
N GLU A 73 -3.53 -15.99 -1.48
CA GLU A 73 -3.54 -14.58 -1.08
C GLU A 73 -2.86 -13.67 -2.11
N HIS A 74 -1.83 -14.14 -2.83
CA HIS A 74 -1.30 -13.42 -3.97
C HIS A 74 -2.35 -13.22 -5.07
N LEU A 75 -3.11 -14.26 -5.41
CA LEU A 75 -4.14 -14.15 -6.44
C LEU A 75 -5.29 -13.25 -6.02
N LEU A 76 -5.74 -13.34 -4.77
CA LEU A 76 -6.77 -12.47 -4.22
C LEU A 76 -6.30 -11.01 -4.15
N TYR A 77 -5.04 -10.78 -3.79
CA TYR A 77 -4.46 -9.44 -3.70
C TYR A 77 -4.35 -8.74 -5.06
N TYR A 78 -3.85 -9.42 -6.10
CA TYR A 78 -3.59 -8.82 -7.42
C TYR A 78 -4.74 -8.97 -8.43
N TYR A 79 -5.54 -10.03 -8.33
CA TYR A 79 -6.60 -10.34 -9.29
C TYR A 79 -8.00 -10.33 -8.67
N GLY A 80 -8.10 -10.27 -7.33
CA GLY A 80 -9.37 -10.20 -6.62
C GLY A 80 -10.17 -11.51 -6.58
N GLN A 81 -9.69 -12.56 -7.23
CA GLN A 81 -10.36 -13.86 -7.32
C GLN A 81 -9.42 -14.98 -7.79
N CYS A 82 -9.76 -16.21 -7.43
CA CYS A 82 -9.19 -17.43 -7.98
C CYS A 82 -10.22 -18.58 -7.93
N LEU A 83 -9.89 -19.70 -8.56
CA LEU A 83 -10.73 -20.90 -8.56
C LEU A 83 -10.01 -22.08 -7.94
N LEU A 84 -10.77 -22.96 -7.29
CA LEU A 84 -10.37 -24.34 -7.06
C LEU A 84 -11.08 -25.23 -8.07
N HIS A 85 -10.30 -26.08 -8.74
CA HIS A 85 -10.80 -27.09 -9.66
C HIS A 85 -10.21 -28.45 -9.33
N LYS A 86 -11.00 -29.51 -9.47
CA LYS A 86 -10.55 -30.88 -9.21
C LYS A 86 -9.84 -31.46 -10.43
N THR A 87 -8.55 -31.74 -10.31
CA THR A 87 -7.72 -32.38 -11.34
C THR A 87 -7.29 -33.77 -10.84
N GLY A 88 -8.08 -34.79 -11.17
CA GLY A 88 -7.85 -36.17 -10.72
C GLY A 88 -8.08 -36.35 -9.22
N GLU A 89 -7.06 -36.82 -8.50
CA GLU A 89 -7.09 -37.02 -7.04
C GLU A 89 -6.86 -35.74 -6.24
N TYR A 90 -6.43 -34.66 -6.88
CA TYR A 90 -6.08 -33.40 -6.23
C TYR A 90 -6.94 -32.25 -6.72
N TRP A 91 -6.93 -31.16 -5.97
CA TRP A 91 -7.47 -29.87 -6.35
C TRP A 91 -6.34 -28.91 -6.70
N GLU A 92 -6.61 -27.97 -7.60
CA GLU A 92 -5.62 -26.99 -8.04
C GLU A 92 -6.20 -25.58 -7.92
N VAL A 93 -5.40 -24.66 -7.39
CA VAL A 93 -5.69 -23.22 -7.41
C VAL A 93 -5.33 -22.65 -8.77
N LEU A 94 -6.28 -22.00 -9.42
CA LEU A 94 -6.10 -21.42 -10.75
C LEU A 94 -6.44 -19.92 -10.75
N ARG A 95 -5.60 -19.13 -11.43
CA ARG A 95 -5.95 -17.75 -11.79
C ARG A 95 -7.07 -17.80 -12.81
N CYS A 96 -8.06 -16.92 -12.67
CA CYS A 96 -9.23 -16.88 -13.52
C CYS A 96 -9.67 -15.47 -13.90
N VAL A 97 -10.46 -15.40 -14.98
CA VAL A 97 -11.27 -14.24 -15.35
C VAL A 97 -12.68 -14.73 -15.65
N ALA A 98 -13.68 -13.97 -15.20
CA ALA A 98 -15.09 -14.23 -15.51
C ALA A 98 -15.34 -14.12 -17.03
N LEU A 99 -16.06 -15.09 -17.60
CA LEU A 99 -16.36 -15.16 -19.03
C LEU A 99 -17.85 -15.47 -19.26
N GLY A 100 -18.38 -15.01 -20.39
CA GLY A 100 -19.72 -15.33 -20.85
C GLY A 100 -20.78 -14.32 -20.40
N LYS A 101 -22.03 -14.59 -20.77
CA LYS A 101 -23.17 -13.80 -20.31
C LYS A 101 -23.42 -14.11 -18.84
N PRO A 102 -23.49 -13.10 -17.95
CA PRO A 102 -23.89 -13.31 -16.58
C PRO A 102 -25.30 -13.92 -16.51
N ASP A 103 -25.60 -14.60 -15.41
CA ASP A 103 -26.96 -15.06 -15.11
C ASP A 103 -27.90 -13.89 -14.78
N GLU A 104 -29.15 -14.22 -14.40
CA GLU A 104 -30.17 -13.23 -14.06
C GLU A 104 -29.78 -12.31 -12.89
N PHE A 105 -28.83 -12.74 -12.06
CA PHE A 105 -28.33 -12.02 -10.89
C PHE A 105 -26.94 -11.38 -11.11
N GLY A 106 -26.41 -11.44 -12.34
CA GLY A 106 -25.11 -10.88 -12.68
C GLY A 106 -23.90 -11.77 -12.27
N VAL A 107 -24.13 -13.03 -11.92
CA VAL A 107 -23.07 -13.99 -11.59
C VAL A 107 -22.47 -14.55 -12.90
N PRO A 108 -21.14 -14.64 -13.02
CA PRO A 108 -20.51 -15.29 -14.17
C PRO A 108 -20.94 -16.74 -14.35
N THR A 109 -21.26 -17.13 -15.59
CA THR A 109 -21.63 -18.51 -15.92
C THR A 109 -20.42 -19.40 -16.20
N ARG A 110 -19.30 -18.80 -16.63
CA ARG A 110 -18.05 -19.49 -16.96
C ARG A 110 -16.85 -18.70 -16.48
N PHE A 111 -15.73 -19.40 -16.37
CA PHE A 111 -14.44 -18.80 -16.08
C PHE A 111 -13.38 -19.32 -17.04
N GLN A 112 -12.54 -18.42 -17.50
CA GLN A 112 -11.34 -18.76 -18.25
C GLN A 112 -10.14 -18.72 -17.31
N THR A 113 -9.38 -19.81 -17.25
CA THR A 113 -8.19 -19.90 -16.41
C THR A 113 -6.92 -19.62 -17.21
N PHE A 114 -5.88 -19.22 -16.50
CA PHE A 114 -4.56 -18.96 -17.08
C PHE A 114 -3.47 -19.50 -16.16
N THR A 115 -2.48 -20.17 -16.73
CA THR A 115 -1.22 -20.43 -16.04
C THR A 115 -0.33 -19.20 -16.10
N PHE A 116 0.60 -19.06 -15.14
CA PHE A 116 1.63 -18.01 -15.21
C PHE A 116 2.54 -18.15 -16.45
N SER A 117 2.66 -19.35 -17.02
CA SER A 117 3.36 -19.57 -18.29
C SER A 117 2.58 -19.11 -19.52
N GLY A 118 1.28 -18.78 -19.40
CA GLY A 118 0.43 -18.35 -20.52
C GLY A 118 -0.01 -19.46 -21.49
N GLU A 119 0.55 -20.67 -21.37
CA GLU A 119 0.40 -21.75 -22.36
C GLU A 119 -0.91 -22.55 -22.24
N LYS A 120 -1.59 -22.49 -21.09
CA LYS A 120 -2.79 -23.31 -20.85
C LYS A 120 -3.94 -22.43 -20.39
N SER A 121 -4.82 -22.10 -21.33
CA SER A 121 -6.12 -21.53 -21.02
C SER A 121 -7.20 -22.60 -21.19
N LYS A 122 -7.96 -22.83 -20.12
CA LYS A 122 -9.12 -23.73 -20.09
C LYS A 122 -10.33 -22.93 -19.63
N ILE A 123 -11.50 -23.34 -20.11
CA ILE A 123 -12.77 -22.75 -19.70
C ILE A 123 -13.47 -23.76 -18.81
N TYR A 124 -13.94 -23.31 -17.65
CA TYR A 124 -14.73 -24.09 -16.73
C TYR A 124 -16.11 -23.44 -16.53
N ASP A 125 -17.15 -24.25 -16.41
CA ASP A 125 -18.46 -23.77 -16.02
C ASP A 125 -18.48 -23.46 -14.51
N TYR A 126 -19.26 -22.46 -14.09
CA TYR A 126 -19.37 -22.02 -12.70
C TYR A 126 -19.66 -23.17 -11.72
N LYS A 127 -20.51 -24.11 -12.13
CA LYS A 127 -20.94 -25.27 -11.34
C LYS A 127 -19.83 -26.30 -11.05
N ASP A 128 -18.76 -26.30 -11.84
CA ASP A 128 -17.70 -27.33 -11.78
C ASP A 128 -16.46 -26.84 -11.03
N VAL A 129 -16.53 -25.65 -10.44
CA VAL A 129 -15.43 -24.99 -9.73
C VAL A 129 -15.92 -24.36 -8.44
N ILE A 130 -15.01 -24.17 -7.50
CA ILE A 130 -15.26 -23.37 -6.30
C ILE A 130 -14.59 -22.01 -6.50
N TRP A 131 -15.39 -20.96 -6.38
CA TRP A 131 -14.93 -19.59 -6.63
C TRP A 131 -14.51 -18.93 -5.32
N ILE A 132 -13.22 -18.65 -5.18
CA ILE A 132 -12.68 -17.89 -4.06
C ILE A 132 -12.61 -16.42 -4.46
N LYS A 133 -13.31 -15.57 -3.72
CA LYS A 133 -13.33 -14.12 -3.94
C LYS A 133 -12.52 -13.40 -2.88
N ASN A 134 -11.92 -12.28 -3.25
CA ASN A 134 -11.23 -11.41 -2.30
C ASN A 134 -12.22 -10.59 -1.47
N ASN A 135 -13.24 -10.04 -2.13
CA ASN A 135 -14.39 -9.33 -1.55
C ASN A 135 -15.62 -9.62 -2.41
N ALA A 136 -16.79 -9.11 -2.02
CA ALA A 136 -18.06 -9.35 -2.73
C ALA A 136 -17.99 -9.06 -4.25
N TYR A 137 -17.19 -8.08 -4.65
CA TYR A 137 -17.03 -7.61 -6.02
C TYR A 137 -15.83 -8.20 -6.77
N CYS A 138 -15.07 -9.10 -6.13
CA CYS A 138 -13.83 -9.65 -6.68
C CYS A 138 -12.81 -8.57 -7.05
N LEU A 139 -12.80 -7.45 -6.32
CA LEU A 139 -11.83 -6.39 -6.55
C LEU A 139 -10.48 -6.76 -5.90
N PRO A 140 -9.35 -6.53 -6.57
CA PRO A 140 -8.04 -6.76 -5.97
C PRO A 140 -7.74 -5.72 -4.88
N THR A 141 -7.04 -6.15 -3.82
CA THR A 141 -6.63 -5.27 -2.73
C THR A 141 -5.51 -4.32 -3.17
N SER A 142 -4.70 -4.71 -4.15
CA SER A 142 -3.57 -3.92 -4.66
C SER A 142 -3.94 -2.49 -5.06
N PHE A 143 -5.10 -2.28 -5.68
CA PHE A 143 -5.55 -0.94 -6.10
C PHE A 143 -5.69 0.04 -4.93
N TRP A 144 -6.20 -0.44 -3.80
CA TRP A 144 -6.35 0.37 -2.60
C TRP A 144 -4.99 0.69 -1.98
N ILE A 145 -4.11 -0.31 -1.88
CA ILE A 145 -2.75 -0.14 -1.35
C ILE A 145 -1.96 0.87 -2.19
N TRP A 146 -2.05 0.81 -3.52
CA TRP A 146 -1.39 1.78 -4.40
C TRP A 146 -1.79 3.21 -4.09
N LYS A 147 -3.09 3.46 -3.88
CA LYS A 147 -3.60 4.79 -3.53
C LYS A 147 -3.02 5.31 -2.21
N TYR A 148 -2.97 4.48 -1.16
CA TYR A 148 -2.36 4.88 0.10
C TYR A 148 -0.85 5.14 -0.04
N CYS A 149 -0.14 4.26 -0.76
CA CYS A 149 1.29 4.40 -0.98
C CYS A 149 1.64 5.68 -1.75
N ASP A 150 0.85 6.05 -2.76
CA ASP A 150 1.03 7.29 -3.50
C ASP A 150 0.91 8.52 -2.60
N ARG A 151 -0.15 8.57 -1.76
CA ARG A 151 -0.36 9.65 -0.79
C ARG A 151 0.76 9.75 0.24
N ILE A 152 1.15 8.62 0.83
CA ILE A 152 2.25 8.55 1.82
C ILE A 152 3.56 9.04 1.19
N SER A 153 3.88 8.55 -0.01
CA SER A 153 5.10 8.92 -0.72
C SER A 153 5.13 10.40 -1.08
N HIS A 154 3.97 10.97 -1.44
CA HIS A 154 3.85 12.40 -1.67
C HIS A 154 4.15 13.21 -0.39
N ILE A 155 3.57 12.81 0.74
CA ILE A 155 3.83 13.47 2.04
C ILE A 155 5.31 13.41 2.41
N GLU A 156 5.95 12.24 2.25
CA GLU A 156 7.38 12.07 2.52
C GLU A 156 8.26 12.97 1.64
N ARG A 157 7.90 13.14 0.37
CA ARG A 157 8.62 14.06 -0.52
C ARG A 157 8.46 15.51 -0.10
N VAL A 158 7.27 15.91 0.36
CA VAL A 158 7.04 17.27 0.86
C VAL A 158 7.83 17.49 2.17
N MET A 159 7.94 16.47 3.03
CA MET A 159 8.78 16.53 4.22
C MET A 159 10.26 16.73 3.86
N ASP A 160 10.80 15.93 2.94
CA ASP A 160 12.19 16.06 2.47
C ASP A 160 12.46 17.49 1.94
N LEU A 161 11.55 18.01 1.11
CA LEU A 161 11.67 19.36 0.57
C LEU A 161 11.60 20.44 1.66
N ASN A 162 10.73 20.28 2.66
CA ASN A 162 10.62 21.24 3.76
C ASN A 162 11.87 21.22 4.65
N ILE A 163 12.44 20.03 4.92
CA ILE A 163 13.72 19.88 5.63
C ILE A 163 14.85 20.57 4.85
N ASP A 164 14.91 20.37 3.54
CA ASP A 164 15.89 21.04 2.69
C ASP A 164 15.71 22.57 2.69
N ALA A 165 14.47 23.06 2.74
CA ALA A 165 14.17 24.48 2.84
C ALA A 165 14.63 25.09 4.19
N GLN A 166 14.74 24.30 5.26
CA GLN A 166 15.29 24.76 6.55
C GLN A 166 16.79 25.08 6.50
N LYS A 167 17.51 24.69 5.43
CA LYS A 167 18.89 25.13 5.21
C LYS A 167 18.99 26.63 4.92
N THR A 168 17.86 27.29 4.62
CA THR A 168 17.65 28.75 4.42
C THR A 168 18.86 29.48 3.81
N PRO A 169 19.11 29.35 2.50
CA PRO A 169 20.13 30.17 1.85
C PRO A 169 19.68 31.64 1.80
N TYR A 170 20.57 32.56 2.15
CA TYR A 170 20.33 34.00 1.93
C TYR A 170 20.69 34.35 0.48
N ILE A 171 19.75 34.92 -0.28
CA ILE A 171 20.07 35.55 -1.57
C ILE A 171 20.38 37.01 -1.29
N ILE A 172 21.59 37.42 -1.67
CA ILE A 172 22.12 38.75 -1.40
C ILE A 172 22.36 39.46 -2.73
N GLU A 173 21.56 40.48 -3.00
CA GLU A 173 21.76 41.37 -4.13
C GLU A 173 22.72 42.49 -3.72
N THR A 174 23.83 42.65 -4.45
CA THR A 174 24.88 43.64 -4.18
C THR A 174 25.53 44.09 -5.49
N THR A 175 26.13 45.29 -5.50
CA THR A 175 26.96 45.74 -6.62
C THR A 175 28.31 44.99 -6.66
N PRO A 176 28.99 44.90 -7.83
CA PRO A 176 30.27 44.20 -7.97
C PRO A 176 31.35 44.68 -7.01
N GLU A 177 31.40 45.98 -6.72
CA GLU A 177 32.41 46.61 -5.86
C GLU A 177 32.28 46.18 -4.39
N MET A 178 31.06 45.81 -3.97
CA MET A 178 30.76 45.43 -2.58
C MET A 178 30.78 43.93 -2.32
N GLN A 179 30.95 43.11 -3.36
CA GLN A 179 30.89 41.65 -3.26
C GLN A 179 31.92 41.08 -2.25
N PHE A 180 33.14 41.61 -2.23
CA PHE A 180 34.19 41.16 -1.30
C PHE A 180 33.86 41.52 0.16
N SER A 181 33.34 42.73 0.38
CA SER A 181 32.92 43.23 1.69
C SER A 181 31.77 42.41 2.28
N VAL A 182 30.77 42.07 1.45
CA VAL A 182 29.64 41.22 1.84
C VAL A 182 30.09 39.79 2.15
N LYS A 183 31.00 39.20 1.36
CA LYS A 183 31.55 37.86 1.65
C LYS A 183 32.28 37.81 2.99
N ASN A 184 33.11 38.82 3.28
CA ASN A 184 33.82 38.90 4.57
C ASN A 184 32.88 39.11 5.75
N LEU A 185 31.79 39.87 5.56
CA LEU A 185 30.74 40.04 6.55
C LEU A 185 30.09 38.70 6.91
N PHE A 186 29.65 37.93 5.92
CA PHE A 186 29.04 36.61 6.14
C PHE A 186 30.03 35.58 6.73
N LYS A 187 31.31 35.68 6.39
CA LYS A 187 32.36 34.87 7.02
C LYS A 187 32.45 35.14 8.53
N LYS A 188 32.44 36.42 8.94
CA LYS A 188 32.44 36.81 10.36
C LYS A 188 31.18 36.38 11.11
N ILE A 189 30.01 36.44 10.45
CA ILE A 189 28.75 35.93 11.01
C ILE A 189 28.83 34.41 11.23
N LYS A 190 29.36 33.66 10.25
CA LYS A 190 29.58 32.21 10.35
C LYS A 190 30.59 31.83 11.44
N GLU A 191 31.59 32.67 11.66
CA GLU A 191 32.60 32.53 12.71
C GLU A 191 32.11 33.01 14.09
N MET A 192 30.82 33.37 14.23
CA MET A 192 30.19 33.82 15.48
C MET A 192 30.90 35.03 16.12
N SER A 193 31.38 35.98 15.31
CA SER A 193 31.99 37.20 15.81
C SER A 193 30.98 38.10 16.54
N GLU A 194 31.27 38.48 17.80
CA GLU A 194 30.36 39.29 18.64
C GLU A 194 30.13 40.71 18.13
N VAL A 195 31.13 41.30 17.45
CA VAL A 195 31.05 42.68 16.94
C VAL A 195 31.51 42.72 15.48
N ILE A 196 30.67 43.29 14.62
CA ILE A 196 30.99 43.50 13.21
C ILE A 196 31.00 44.99 12.91
N PHE A 197 32.19 45.51 12.61
CA PHE A 197 32.39 46.89 12.18
C PHE A 197 32.07 47.05 10.68
N THR A 198 31.30 48.08 10.34
CA THR A 198 30.93 48.43 8.96
C THR A 198 31.32 49.88 8.64
N ASN A 199 31.63 50.17 7.38
CA ASN A 199 32.01 51.53 6.96
C ASN A 199 30.78 52.47 6.92
N SER A 200 30.94 53.73 7.36
CA SER A 200 29.86 54.71 7.49
C SER A 200 29.66 55.62 6.26
N SER A 201 30.54 55.55 5.26
CA SER A 201 30.54 56.50 4.14
C SER A 201 29.50 56.16 3.06
N ALA A 202 28.56 57.10 2.86
CA ALA A 202 27.62 57.22 1.75
C ALA A 202 26.70 56.00 1.51
N GLY A 203 25.63 55.90 2.30
CA GLY A 203 24.58 54.89 2.20
C GLY A 203 25.04 53.57 2.80
N GLY A 204 24.62 53.30 4.04
CA GLY A 204 25.05 52.13 4.80
C GLY A 204 24.77 50.82 4.05
N ILE A 205 25.43 49.73 4.46
CA ILE A 205 25.23 48.37 3.91
C ILE A 205 23.74 48.02 3.75
N ARG A 206 22.88 48.53 4.64
CA ARG A 206 21.43 48.34 4.62
C ARG A 206 20.71 48.90 3.37
N GLU A 207 21.22 49.97 2.77
CA GLU A 207 20.62 50.61 1.57
C GLU A 207 21.13 49.99 0.26
N LYS A 208 22.32 49.38 0.30
CA LYS A 208 23.02 48.83 -0.87
C LYS A 208 22.93 47.31 -0.99
N VAL A 209 22.41 46.64 0.04
CA VAL A 209 22.25 45.20 0.10
C VAL A 209 20.78 44.87 0.31
N LYS A 210 20.19 44.17 -0.65
CA LYS A 210 18.84 43.61 -0.51
C LYS A 210 18.97 42.13 -0.18
N VAL A 211 18.53 41.76 1.03
CA VAL A 211 18.44 40.36 1.44
C VAL A 211 17.03 39.88 1.11
N LEU A 212 16.92 38.85 0.28
CA LEU A 212 15.67 38.13 0.11
C LEU A 212 15.58 37.08 1.22
N ASP A 213 14.61 37.27 2.11
CA ASP A 213 14.31 36.30 3.13
C ASP A 213 13.54 35.12 2.51
N LEU A 214 14.14 33.93 2.56
CA LEU A 214 13.54 32.68 2.08
C LEU A 214 13.02 31.82 3.24
N ASN A 215 12.74 32.43 4.40
CA ASN A 215 12.20 31.76 5.57
C ASN A 215 11.04 30.82 5.21
N SER A 216 11.27 29.53 5.37
CA SER A 216 10.29 28.48 5.14
C SER A 216 9.76 27.99 6.49
N PRO A 217 8.44 27.98 6.72
CA PRO A 217 7.89 27.49 7.98
C PRO A 217 8.26 26.02 8.16
N TYR A 218 8.60 25.63 9.40
CA TYR A 218 8.83 24.24 9.74
C TYR A 218 7.48 23.49 9.79
N LEU A 219 7.26 22.59 8.83
CA LEU A 219 6.01 21.84 8.67
C LEU A 219 6.19 20.33 8.88
N VAL A 220 7.43 19.87 9.11
CA VAL A 220 7.76 18.44 9.20
C VAL A 220 6.92 17.72 10.25
N ASP A 221 6.71 18.31 11.44
CA ASP A 221 5.90 17.70 12.50
C ASP A 221 4.46 17.41 12.05
N LYS A 222 3.85 18.37 11.35
CA LYS A 222 2.47 18.26 10.87
C LYS A 222 2.36 17.25 9.73
N LEU A 223 3.31 17.26 8.83
CA LEU A 223 3.39 16.33 7.71
C LEU A 223 3.64 14.89 8.20
N TYR A 224 4.48 14.72 9.23
CA TYR A 224 4.73 13.42 9.84
C TYR A 224 3.46 12.87 10.51
N ALA A 225 2.73 13.72 11.25
CA ALA A 225 1.44 13.33 11.82
C ALA A 225 0.43 12.92 10.73
N GLN A 226 0.36 13.68 9.62
CA GLN A 226 -0.48 13.33 8.48
C GLN A 226 -0.06 12.01 7.84
N LYS A 227 1.25 11.75 7.69
CA LYS A 227 1.77 10.47 7.21
C LYS A 227 1.32 9.32 8.09
N GLN A 228 1.43 9.46 9.42
CA GLN A 228 1.00 8.43 10.36
C GLN A 228 -0.49 8.14 10.23
N ASN A 229 -1.33 9.17 10.09
CA ASN A 229 -2.77 9.00 9.87
C ASN A 229 -3.06 8.22 8.59
N GLU A 230 -2.42 8.58 7.46
CA GLU A 230 -2.60 7.84 6.20
C GLU A 230 -2.13 6.38 6.28
N PHE A 231 -1.06 6.12 7.02
CA PHE A 231 -0.57 4.75 7.22
C PHE A 231 -1.52 3.95 8.11
N ASN A 232 -2.04 4.55 9.18
CA ASN A 232 -3.02 3.93 10.06
C ASN A 232 -4.34 3.65 9.33
N ASP A 233 -4.80 4.57 8.48
CA ASP A 233 -5.98 4.36 7.63
C ASP A 233 -5.78 3.17 6.68
N ALA A 234 -4.58 3.02 6.11
CA ALA A 234 -4.24 1.86 5.28
C ALA A 234 -4.27 0.55 6.07
N LEU A 235 -3.76 0.54 7.31
CA LEU A 235 -3.78 -0.63 8.18
C LEU A 235 -5.21 -0.99 8.63
N ASN A 236 -6.01 0.00 9.03
CA ASN A 236 -7.41 -0.20 9.40
C ASN A 236 -8.21 -0.76 8.22
N PHE A 237 -7.97 -0.28 6.99
CA PHE A 237 -8.58 -0.83 5.78
C PHE A 237 -8.20 -2.30 5.54
N ILE A 238 -6.94 -2.68 5.83
CA ILE A 238 -6.49 -4.08 5.73
C ILE A 238 -7.11 -4.94 6.86
N GLY A 239 -7.67 -4.33 7.91
CA GLY A 239 -8.27 -5.02 9.05
C GLY A 239 -7.33 -5.14 10.26
N ILE A 240 -6.28 -4.31 10.33
CA ILE A 240 -5.32 -4.28 11.44
C ILE A 240 -5.57 -3.04 12.27
N ASN A 241 -5.97 -3.24 13.53
CA ASN A 241 -6.20 -2.14 14.45
C ASN A 241 -4.85 -1.55 14.89
N THR A 242 -4.72 -0.24 14.80
CA THR A 242 -3.53 0.52 15.17
C THR A 242 -3.70 1.26 16.50
N ILE A 243 -4.86 1.14 17.15
CA ILE A 243 -5.13 1.77 18.43
C ILE A 243 -4.38 1.00 19.53
N ASP A 244 -3.44 1.70 20.17
CA ASP A 244 -2.86 1.25 21.43
C ASP A 244 -3.95 1.20 22.52
N GLU A 245 -4.36 -0.01 22.92
CA GLU A 245 -5.29 -0.27 24.03
C GLU A 245 -4.83 0.38 25.36
N LYS A 246 -3.55 0.80 25.47
CA LYS A 246 -2.93 1.38 26.68
C LYS A 246 -3.04 2.91 26.82
N ARG A 247 -3.71 3.64 25.92
CA ARG A 247 -3.99 5.07 26.13
C ARG A 247 -5.36 5.25 26.76
N GLU A 248 -5.41 5.27 28.10
CA GLU A 248 -6.57 5.60 28.96
C GLU A 248 -7.20 7.01 28.74
N ARG A 249 -6.85 7.71 27.65
CA ARG A 249 -7.30 9.10 27.37
C ARG A 249 -7.97 9.29 26.02
N LEU A 250 -8.14 8.24 25.21
CA LEU A 250 -9.03 8.35 24.06
C LEU A 250 -10.46 8.45 24.57
N ILE A 251 -11.22 9.42 24.03
CA ILE A 251 -12.66 9.52 24.26
C ILE A 251 -13.23 8.17 23.80
N THR A 252 -13.72 7.37 24.74
CA THR A 252 -14.02 5.93 24.53
C THR A 252 -14.85 5.66 23.27
N GLY A 253 -15.77 6.55 22.92
CA GLY A 253 -16.58 6.43 21.72
C GLY A 253 -15.83 6.48 20.38
N GLU A 254 -14.73 7.23 20.25
CA GLU A 254 -13.96 7.28 18.99
C GLU A 254 -13.12 6.01 18.78
N ALA A 255 -12.55 5.49 19.87
CA ALA A 255 -11.80 4.24 19.85
C ALA A 255 -12.72 3.05 19.51
N GLU A 256 -13.92 3.00 20.09
CA GLU A 256 -14.94 1.99 19.79
C GLU A 256 -15.37 2.03 18.31
N ILE A 257 -15.58 3.22 17.73
CA ILE A 257 -15.96 3.36 16.31
C ILE A 257 -14.84 2.84 15.39
N ALA A 258 -13.59 3.14 15.71
CA ALA A 258 -12.45 2.70 14.92
C ALA A 258 -12.20 1.18 15.02
N GLU A 259 -12.43 0.58 16.19
CA GLU A 259 -12.41 -0.87 16.37
C GLU A 259 -13.50 -1.56 15.54
N ASP A 260 -14.75 -1.07 15.62
CA ASP A 260 -15.89 -1.57 14.82
C ASP A 260 -15.65 -1.44 13.31
N LEU A 261 -15.07 -0.32 12.85
CA LEU A 261 -14.71 -0.15 11.44
C LEU A 261 -13.64 -1.16 11.00
N THR A 262 -12.63 -1.39 11.83
CA THR A 262 -11.57 -2.36 11.54
C THR A 262 -12.13 -3.77 11.48
N GLU A 263 -13.00 -4.16 12.41
CA GLU A 263 -13.69 -5.45 12.40
C GLU A 263 -14.56 -5.62 11.14
N LYS A 264 -15.26 -4.57 10.71
CA LYS A 264 -16.05 -4.58 9.47
C LYS A 264 -15.18 -4.79 8.24
N PHE A 265 -14.02 -4.14 8.15
CA PHE A 265 -13.07 -4.40 7.07
C PHE A 265 -12.52 -5.83 7.16
N THR A 266 -12.27 -6.32 8.38
CA THR A 266 -11.83 -7.70 8.58
C THR A 266 -12.83 -8.71 8.00
N ASN A 267 -14.10 -8.55 8.38
CA ASN A 267 -15.22 -9.37 7.92
C ASN A 267 -15.46 -9.27 6.40
N LEU A 268 -15.21 -8.10 5.79
CA LEU A 268 -15.37 -7.89 4.34
C LEU A 268 -14.49 -8.85 3.51
N PHE A 269 -13.26 -9.08 3.96
CA PHE A 269 -12.32 -9.99 3.29
C PHE A 269 -12.50 -11.44 3.74
N GLU A 270 -12.85 -11.65 5.01
CA GLU A 270 -12.97 -13.00 5.58
C GLU A 270 -14.24 -13.73 5.11
N SER A 271 -15.38 -13.06 5.03
CA SER A 271 -16.67 -13.69 4.72
C SER A 271 -16.66 -14.45 3.38
N PRO A 272 -16.16 -13.89 2.26
CA PRO A 272 -16.10 -14.62 1.00
C PRO A 272 -15.13 -15.81 1.03
N ARG A 273 -14.03 -15.70 1.79
CA ARG A 273 -13.07 -16.79 1.98
C ARG A 273 -13.71 -17.94 2.75
N ARG A 274 -14.40 -17.65 3.86
CA ARG A 274 -15.15 -18.65 4.65
C ARG A 274 -16.22 -19.36 3.83
N LYS A 275 -16.99 -18.64 3.02
CA LYS A 275 -17.96 -19.25 2.10
C LYS A 275 -17.33 -20.24 1.13
N ALA A 276 -16.15 -19.93 0.60
CA ALA A 276 -15.44 -20.85 -0.28
C ALA A 276 -14.92 -22.09 0.46
N VAL A 277 -14.46 -21.93 1.71
CA VAL A 277 -14.05 -23.05 2.58
C VAL A 277 -15.24 -23.97 2.89
N GLU A 278 -16.40 -23.40 3.24
CA GLU A 278 -17.63 -24.15 3.49
C GLU A 278 -18.08 -24.94 2.25
N GLN A 279 -18.09 -24.29 1.08
CA GLN A 279 -18.38 -24.95 -0.19
C GLN A 279 -17.39 -26.08 -0.48
N PHE A 280 -16.10 -25.86 -0.26
CA PHE A 280 -15.08 -26.89 -0.48
C PHE A 280 -15.26 -28.09 0.45
N ASN A 281 -15.39 -27.84 1.75
CA ASN A 281 -15.53 -28.89 2.76
C ASN A 281 -16.82 -29.70 2.58
N SER A 282 -17.90 -29.07 2.08
CA SER A 282 -19.14 -29.80 1.73
C SER A 282 -18.94 -30.85 0.62
N ILE A 283 -17.93 -30.69 -0.25
CA ILE A 283 -17.64 -31.57 -1.38
C ILE A 283 -16.50 -32.54 -1.05
N ALA A 284 -15.45 -32.06 -0.37
CA ALA A 284 -14.22 -32.80 -0.12
C ALA A 284 -14.16 -33.49 1.26
N GLY A 285 -15.11 -33.19 2.14
CA GLY A 285 -15.16 -33.66 3.53
C GLY A 285 -14.73 -32.59 4.54
N ASP A 286 -15.17 -32.77 5.79
CA ASP A 286 -14.91 -31.83 6.87
C ASP A 286 -13.41 -31.61 7.09
N ASN A 287 -13.02 -30.34 7.30
CA ASN A 287 -11.65 -29.91 7.56
C ASN A 287 -10.64 -30.23 6.43
N ALA A 288 -11.10 -30.43 5.19
CA ALA A 288 -10.22 -30.65 4.04
C ALA A 288 -9.48 -29.37 3.60
N LEU A 289 -10.09 -28.20 3.83
CA LEU A 289 -9.49 -26.88 3.71
C LEU A 289 -9.72 -26.09 5.00
N ILE A 290 -8.64 -25.53 5.55
CA ILE A 290 -8.64 -24.76 6.79
C ILE A 290 -8.20 -23.33 6.46
N LEU A 291 -8.93 -22.35 7.01
CA LEU A 291 -8.62 -20.93 6.95
C LEU A 291 -8.42 -20.40 8.37
N THR A 292 -7.28 -19.78 8.61
CA THR A 292 -6.92 -19.15 9.89
C THR A 292 -6.53 -17.71 9.64
N GLU A 293 -7.06 -16.76 10.41
CA GLU A 293 -6.57 -15.38 10.38
C GLU A 293 -5.26 -15.27 11.18
N THR A 294 -4.26 -14.64 10.58
CA THR A 294 -2.96 -14.36 11.20
C THR A 294 -3.01 -12.96 11.81
N GLY A 295 -3.46 -12.91 13.07
CA GLY A 295 -3.52 -11.72 13.91
C GLY A 295 -3.36 -12.14 15.37
N ILE A 296 -2.71 -11.29 16.17
CA ILE A 296 -2.38 -11.52 17.58
C ILE A 296 -3.64 -12.01 18.29
N LYS A 297 -3.65 -13.27 18.75
CA LYS A 297 -4.67 -13.75 19.68
C LYS A 297 -4.75 -12.71 20.79
N LYS A 298 -5.96 -12.21 21.13
CA LYS A 298 -6.20 -11.68 22.47
C LYS A 298 -5.60 -12.72 23.40
N THR A 299 -4.49 -12.39 24.04
CA THR A 299 -4.00 -13.22 25.13
C THR A 299 -5.12 -13.11 26.14
N GLU A 300 -5.98 -14.12 26.19
CA GLU A 300 -6.82 -14.34 27.35
C GLU A 300 -5.82 -14.47 28.50
N ILE A 301 -5.59 -13.35 29.19
CA ILE A 301 -5.04 -13.39 30.53
C ILE A 301 -6.12 -14.13 31.29
N LEU A 302 -5.90 -15.44 31.44
CA LEU A 302 -6.56 -16.24 32.43
C LEU A 302 -6.27 -15.55 33.76
N GLU A 303 -7.18 -14.66 34.18
CA GLU A 303 -7.34 -14.37 35.60
C GLU A 303 -7.81 -15.68 36.22
N GLU A 304 -6.84 -16.53 36.56
CA GLU A 304 -7.01 -17.49 37.64
C GLU A 304 -7.50 -16.68 38.82
N LYS A 305 -8.80 -16.85 39.09
CA LYS A 305 -9.43 -16.45 40.34
C LYS A 305 -8.50 -16.87 41.47
N GLU A 306 -7.82 -15.91 42.08
CA GLU A 306 -7.25 -16.05 43.40
C GLU A 306 -8.41 -16.34 44.36
N GLY A 307 -8.70 -17.63 44.52
CA GLY A 307 -9.35 -18.18 45.69
C GLY A 307 -8.27 -18.70 46.63
N ALA A 308 -7.78 -17.84 47.51
CA ALA A 308 -7.15 -18.19 48.79
C ALA A 308 -7.15 -16.97 49.72
#